data_AF-A0A5D0SAD5-F1
#
_entry.id   AF-A0A5D0SAD5-F1
#
_cell.length_a   1.000
_cell.length_b   1.000
_cell.length_c   1.000
_cell.angle_alpha   90.00
_cell.angle_beta   90.00
_cell.angle_gamma   90.00
#
_symmetry.space_group_name_H-M   'P 1'
#
loop_
_entity.id
_entity.type
_entity.pdbx_description
1 polymer ?
#
loop_
_entity_poly.entity_id
_entity_poly.type
_entity_poly.pdbx_seq_one_letter_code
_entity_poly.pdbx_strand_id
1 'polypeptide(L)'
;MDRLTLPPFSGVGMVGMIAQSVALAAIAVLGAVMGGVTLLSLTGVLPWLEIEAGFGGVSLPWAGIALQSIFTVFCISLCFFLPANRRILKLEQSHRDFHVNMEDVARAYRVSHAADRTGLFRAASEFDSVRERINHLRNHPDLGALEPGVMEVAAQMSHEARELAGVYSDDKVQRAREFLRHRQEEAARMQETIGLARDTCSQLQHWLLEVQTEEALVKRHLSRLEKDLLELMPKLGFEMSIEDQPRGDTVVPLNRPRSEQATRQLAPPRPVNES
;
A
#
# COMPACT_ATOMS: atom_id res chain seq x y z
N MET A 1 -27.26 14.63 -24.89
CA MET A 1 -26.95 13.19 -25.11
C MET A 1 -25.98 12.77 -24.03
N ASP A 2 -26.52 12.54 -22.83
CA ASP A 2 -25.75 12.15 -21.65
C ASP A 2 -25.40 10.67 -21.72
N ARG A 3 -24.10 10.36 -21.78
CA ARG A 3 -23.61 9.02 -21.44
C ARG A 3 -23.36 8.98 -19.93
N LEU A 4 -24.38 8.54 -19.20
CA LEU A 4 -24.23 7.99 -17.85
C LEU A 4 -23.35 6.74 -17.93
N THR A 5 -22.04 6.90 -17.79
CA THR A 5 -21.14 5.79 -17.49
C THR A 5 -21.30 5.44 -16.01
N LEU A 6 -22.24 4.54 -15.73
CA LEU A 6 -22.27 3.83 -14.45
C LEU A 6 -20.95 3.05 -14.32
N PRO A 7 -20.22 3.14 -13.19
CA PRO A 7 -19.07 2.28 -12.97
C PRO A 7 -19.54 0.82 -12.98
N PRO A 8 -18.74 -0.14 -13.48
CA PRO A 8 -19.07 -1.55 -13.37
C PRO A 8 -19.08 -1.91 -11.88
N PHE A 9 -20.27 -2.04 -11.31
CA PHE A 9 -20.44 -2.69 -10.00
C PHE A 9 -19.79 -4.07 -10.10
N SER A 10 -18.68 -4.24 -9.38
CA SER A 10 -17.89 -5.46 -9.32
C SER A 10 -18.63 -6.51 -8.50
N GLY A 11 -19.71 -7.08 -9.06
CA GLY A 11 -20.49 -8.15 -8.44
C GLY A 11 -19.63 -9.34 -8.00
N VAL A 12 -18.50 -9.57 -8.67
CA VAL A 12 -17.52 -10.62 -8.34
C VAL A 12 -16.89 -10.42 -6.96
N GLY A 13 -16.61 -9.19 -6.54
CA GLY A 13 -16.01 -8.91 -5.22
C GLY A 13 -16.99 -9.07 -4.08
N MET A 14 -18.26 -8.69 -4.29
CA MET A 14 -19.32 -8.82 -3.29
C MET A 14 -19.67 -10.28 -3.01
N VAL A 15 -19.75 -11.11 -4.07
CA VAL A 15 -19.96 -12.55 -3.95
C VAL A 15 -18.81 -13.22 -3.17
N GLY A 16 -17.57 -12.83 -3.44
CA GLY A 16 -16.39 -13.33 -2.71
C GLY A 16 -16.42 -13.02 -1.21
N MET A 17 -16.75 -11.78 -0.83
CA MET A 17 -16.84 -11.37 0.58
C MET A 17 -17.96 -12.12 1.33
N ILE A 18 -19.12 -12.29 0.71
CA ILE A 18 -20.24 -13.04 1.31
C ILE A 18 -19.83 -14.50 1.48
N ALA A 19 -19.29 -15.14 0.45
CA ALA A 19 -18.85 -16.54 0.51
C ALA A 19 -17.79 -16.76 1.61
N GLN A 20 -16.82 -15.85 1.72
CA GLN A 20 -15.78 -15.95 2.74
C GLN A 20 -16.33 -15.72 4.16
N SER A 21 -17.27 -14.79 4.34
CA SER A 21 -17.93 -14.58 5.64
C SER A 21 -18.74 -15.80 6.09
N VAL A 22 -19.45 -16.45 5.15
CA VAL A 22 -20.19 -17.69 5.39
C VAL A 22 -19.23 -18.82 5.76
N ALA A 23 -18.10 -18.94 5.05
CA ALA A 23 -17.08 -19.95 5.37
C ALA A 23 -16.49 -19.77 6.78
N LEU A 24 -16.13 -18.55 7.17
CA LEU A 24 -15.62 -18.26 8.52
C LEU A 24 -16.67 -18.55 9.60
N ALA A 25 -17.94 -18.23 9.34
CA ALA A 25 -19.04 -18.54 10.25
C ALA A 25 -19.26 -20.05 10.38
N ALA A 26 -19.23 -20.79 9.27
CA ALA A 26 -19.36 -22.24 9.26
C ALA A 26 -18.25 -22.92 10.06
N ILE A 27 -16.99 -22.49 9.90
CA ILE A 27 -15.85 -23.01 10.67
C ILE A 27 -16.02 -22.73 12.17
N ALA A 28 -16.44 -21.53 12.54
CA ALA A 28 -16.65 -21.15 13.94
C ALA A 28 -17.77 -21.99 14.59
N VAL A 29 -18.89 -22.18 13.88
CA VAL A 29 -20.01 -23.01 14.35
C VAL A 29 -19.58 -24.47 14.48
N LEU A 30 -18.89 -25.01 13.47
CA LEU A 30 -18.39 -26.39 13.50
C LEU A 30 -17.44 -26.61 14.69
N GLY A 31 -16.51 -25.70 14.94
CA GLY A 31 -15.60 -25.77 16.08
C GLY A 31 -16.33 -25.69 17.42
N ALA A 32 -17.32 -24.81 17.56
CA ALA A 32 -18.13 -24.71 18.77
C ALA A 32 -18.96 -25.97 19.02
N VAL A 33 -19.58 -26.53 17.97
CA VAL A 33 -20.35 -27.78 18.05
C VAL A 33 -19.45 -28.95 18.44
N MET A 34 -18.34 -29.16 17.73
CA MET A 34 -17.42 -30.27 18.02
C MET A 34 -16.79 -30.15 19.41
N GLY A 35 -16.40 -28.94 19.83
CA GLY A 35 -15.92 -28.68 21.19
C GLY A 35 -16.99 -28.98 22.24
N GLY A 36 -18.22 -28.54 22.01
CA GLY A 36 -19.36 -28.79 22.89
C GLY A 36 -19.70 -30.27 23.02
N VAL A 37 -19.75 -31.00 21.90
CA VAL A 37 -20.00 -32.45 21.89
C VAL A 37 -18.90 -33.18 22.67
N THR A 38 -17.63 -32.85 22.45
CA THR A 38 -16.51 -33.47 23.18
C THR A 38 -16.51 -33.14 24.67
N LEU A 39 -16.88 -31.91 25.06
CA LEU A 39 -17.04 -31.54 26.47
C LEU A 39 -18.20 -32.29 27.15
N LEU A 40 -19.33 -32.43 26.46
CA LEU A 40 -20.51 -33.15 26.94
C LEU A 40 -20.27 -34.67 27.02
N SER A 41 -19.47 -35.24 26.11
CA SER A 41 -19.02 -36.62 26.20
C SER A 41 -18.05 -36.83 27.37
N LEU A 42 -17.22 -35.84 27.68
CA LEU A 42 -16.31 -35.87 28.83
C LEU A 42 -17.06 -35.88 30.17
N THR A 43 -18.17 -35.13 30.28
CA THR A 43 -19.02 -35.09 31.49
C THR A 43 -19.99 -36.28 31.59
N GLY A 44 -19.97 -37.20 30.60
CA GLY A 44 -20.82 -38.39 30.58
C GLY A 44 -22.29 -38.10 30.24
N VAL A 45 -22.61 -36.89 29.76
CA VAL A 45 -23.97 -36.51 29.35
C VAL A 45 -24.28 -37.07 27.96
N LEU A 46 -23.31 -37.05 27.05
CA LEU A 46 -23.41 -37.65 25.71
C LEU A 46 -22.52 -38.89 25.60
N PRO A 47 -22.92 -39.92 24.84
CA PRO A 47 -22.02 -41.02 24.50
C PRO A 47 -20.86 -40.50 23.63
N TRP A 48 -19.73 -41.22 23.66
CA TRP A 48 -18.62 -40.99 22.75
C TRP A 48 -18.96 -41.50 21.36
N LEU A 49 -18.30 -40.98 20.33
CA LEU A 49 -18.40 -41.52 18.98
C LEU A 49 -17.97 -43.00 18.97
N GLU A 50 -18.83 -43.88 18.47
CA GLU A 50 -18.55 -45.31 18.34
C GLU A 50 -18.12 -45.62 16.89
N ILE A 51 -16.90 -46.11 16.73
CA ILE A 51 -16.36 -46.54 15.44
C ILE A 51 -15.68 -47.88 15.63
N GLU A 52 -16.13 -48.88 14.88
CA GLU A 52 -15.46 -50.17 14.77
C GLU A 52 -14.31 -50.05 13.77
N ALA A 53 -13.10 -49.80 14.30
CA ALA A 53 -11.88 -49.83 13.52
C ALA A 53 -10.98 -50.99 13.96
N GLY A 54 -10.32 -51.64 13.01
CA GLY A 54 -9.36 -52.71 13.28
C GLY A 54 -8.13 -52.56 12.40
N PHE A 55 -6.96 -52.93 12.91
CA PHE A 55 -5.71 -52.96 12.15
C PHE A 55 -5.05 -54.33 12.31
N GLY A 56 -4.80 -55.03 11.21
CA GLY A 56 -4.17 -56.36 11.24
C GLY A 56 -4.96 -57.41 12.03
N GLY A 57 -6.29 -57.33 12.09
CA GLY A 57 -7.14 -58.27 12.83
C GLY A 57 -7.35 -57.95 14.31
N VAL A 58 -6.71 -56.89 14.84
CA VAL A 58 -6.93 -56.39 16.20
C VAL A 58 -7.96 -55.27 16.15
N SER A 59 -9.05 -55.38 16.90
CA SER A 59 -10.03 -54.30 17.07
C SER A 59 -9.47 -53.20 17.98
N LEU A 60 -9.78 -51.95 17.67
CA LEU A 60 -9.38 -50.76 18.43
C LEU A 60 -10.61 -50.12 19.09
N PRO A 61 -10.91 -50.48 20.37
CA PRO A 61 -12.10 -49.97 21.06
C PRO A 61 -12.08 -48.45 21.28
N TRP A 62 -10.90 -47.85 21.30
CA TRP A 62 -10.69 -46.41 21.55
C TRP A 62 -10.69 -45.57 20.27
N ALA A 63 -10.89 -46.19 19.10
CA ALA A 63 -10.78 -45.51 17.81
C ALA A 63 -11.73 -44.30 17.70
N GLY A 64 -12.96 -44.44 18.16
CA GLY A 64 -13.95 -43.37 18.11
C GLY A 64 -13.61 -42.19 19.03
N ILE A 65 -13.11 -42.46 20.25
CA ILE A 65 -12.62 -41.43 21.19
C ILE A 65 -11.44 -40.67 20.59
N ALA A 66 -10.45 -41.40 20.05
CA ALA A 66 -9.28 -40.78 19.43
C ALA A 66 -9.67 -39.93 18.24
N LEU A 67 -10.53 -40.42 17.34
CA LEU A 67 -10.99 -39.65 16.18
C LEU A 67 -11.73 -38.38 16.60
N GLN A 68 -12.68 -38.49 17.52
CA GLN A 68 -13.44 -37.35 18.02
C GLN A 68 -12.52 -36.30 18.66
N SER A 69 -11.54 -36.72 19.47
CA SER A 69 -10.58 -35.81 20.10
C SER A 69 -9.68 -35.11 19.08
N ILE A 70 -9.13 -35.84 18.11
CA ILE A 70 -8.23 -35.31 17.07
C ILE A 70 -9.00 -34.31 16.20
N PHE A 71 -10.21 -34.68 15.77
CA PHE A 71 -11.04 -33.82 14.96
C PHE A 71 -11.46 -32.55 15.71
N THR A 72 -11.75 -32.66 17.02
CA THR A 72 -12.06 -31.50 17.86
C THR A 72 -10.86 -30.56 17.98
N VAL A 73 -9.67 -31.09 18.27
CA VAL A 73 -8.43 -30.28 18.34
C VAL A 73 -8.15 -29.61 17.00
N PHE A 74 -8.37 -30.31 15.88
CA PHE A 74 -8.22 -29.76 14.54
C PHE A 74 -9.20 -28.60 14.28
N CYS A 75 -10.48 -28.73 14.62
CA CYS A 75 -11.47 -27.66 14.47
C CYS A 75 -11.16 -26.45 15.38
N ILE A 76 -10.70 -26.68 16.62
CA ILE A 76 -10.28 -25.62 17.53
C ILE A 76 -9.04 -24.90 17.00
N SER A 77 -8.07 -25.64 16.45
CA SER A 77 -6.88 -25.07 15.78
C SER A 77 -7.27 -24.15 14.63
N LEU A 78 -8.21 -24.57 13.77
CA LEU A 78 -8.76 -23.73 12.69
C LEU A 78 -9.40 -22.44 13.23
N CYS A 79 -10.02 -22.47 14.41
CA CYS A 79 -10.61 -21.28 15.01
C CYS A 79 -9.57 -20.22 15.39
N PHE A 80 -8.32 -20.60 15.73
CA PHE A 80 -7.24 -19.64 15.99
C PHE A 80 -6.83 -18.83 14.75
N PHE A 81 -7.11 -19.31 13.53
CA PHE A 81 -6.84 -18.58 12.29
C PHE A 81 -7.96 -17.59 11.92
N LEU A 82 -9.15 -17.68 12.53
CA LEU A 82 -10.29 -16.79 12.24
C LEU A 82 -9.98 -15.30 12.47
N PRO A 83 -9.34 -14.88 13.58
CA PRO A 83 -9.04 -13.47 13.83
C PRO A 83 -8.05 -12.88 12.82
N ALA A 84 -7.05 -13.66 12.41
CA ALA A 84 -6.05 -13.24 11.42
C ALA A 84 -6.69 -13.00 10.04
N ASN A 85 -7.51 -13.94 9.58
CA ASN A 85 -8.23 -13.81 8.31
C ASN A 85 -9.21 -12.62 8.31
N ARG A 86 -9.92 -12.41 9.42
CA ARG A 86 -10.81 -11.24 9.59
C ARG A 86 -10.05 -9.92 9.53
N ARG A 87 -8.85 -9.85 10.12
CA ARG A 87 -8.00 -8.66 10.08
C ARG A 87 -7.55 -8.35 8.66
N ILE A 88 -7.14 -9.36 7.88
CA ILE A 88 -6.70 -9.20 6.50
C ILE A 88 -7.83 -8.68 5.62
N LEU A 89 -9.03 -9.27 5.72
CA LEU A 89 -10.24 -8.81 5.03
C LEU A 89 -10.56 -7.33 5.31
N LYS A 90 -10.45 -6.91 6.58
CA LYS A 90 -10.69 -5.52 6.98
C LYS A 90 -9.65 -4.58 6.38
N LEU A 91 -8.40 -5.01 6.25
CA LEU A 91 -7.33 -4.22 5.63
C LEU A 91 -7.53 -4.08 4.12
N GLU A 92 -7.93 -5.15 3.42
CA GLU A 92 -8.23 -5.10 2.00
C GLU A 92 -9.42 -4.18 1.69
N GLN A 93 -10.47 -4.22 2.52
CA GLN A 93 -11.61 -3.31 2.39
C GLN A 93 -11.21 -1.87 2.72
N SER A 94 -10.45 -1.65 3.80
CA SER A 94 -9.98 -0.32 4.17
C SER A 94 -9.03 0.28 3.13
N HIS A 95 -8.20 -0.53 2.47
CA HIS A 95 -7.30 -0.09 1.40
C HIS A 95 -8.07 0.26 0.12
N ARG A 96 -9.19 -0.41 -0.16
CA ARG A 96 -10.10 -0.08 -1.26
C ARG A 96 -10.92 1.18 -0.98
N ASP A 97 -11.38 1.37 0.25
CA ASP A 97 -12.11 2.58 0.67
C ASP A 97 -11.19 3.80 0.82
N PHE A 98 -9.88 3.61 1.04
CA PHE A 98 -8.91 4.71 1.18
C PHE A 98 -8.52 5.38 -0.16
N HIS A 99 -9.01 4.89 -1.30
CA HIS A 99 -9.03 5.70 -2.51
C HIS A 99 -10.00 6.87 -2.29
N VAL A 100 -9.47 7.96 -1.75
CA VAL A 100 -10.11 9.28 -1.67
C VAL A 100 -10.80 9.53 -3.00
N ASN A 101 -12.12 9.38 -3.03
CA ASN A 101 -12.86 9.59 -4.25
C ASN A 101 -12.75 11.08 -4.59
N MET A 102 -12.32 11.40 -5.81
CA MET A 102 -12.14 12.77 -6.27
C MET A 102 -13.43 13.58 -6.12
N GLU A 103 -14.59 12.90 -6.14
CA GLU A 103 -15.90 13.47 -5.87
C GLU A 103 -16.09 13.97 -4.42
N ASP A 104 -15.56 13.29 -3.42
CA ASP A 104 -15.68 13.74 -2.02
C ASP A 104 -14.75 14.93 -1.73
N VAL A 105 -13.56 14.95 -2.34
CA VAL A 105 -12.66 16.11 -2.28
C VAL A 105 -13.29 17.30 -3.02
N ALA A 106 -13.85 17.08 -4.21
CA ALA A 106 -14.53 18.12 -4.97
C ALA A 106 -15.77 18.64 -4.24
N ARG A 107 -16.53 17.76 -3.57
CA ARG A 107 -17.70 18.15 -2.74
C ARG A 107 -17.27 18.98 -1.54
N ALA A 108 -16.25 18.54 -0.79
CA ALA A 108 -15.73 19.27 0.37
C ALA A 108 -15.17 20.64 -0.05
N TYR A 109 -14.41 20.69 -1.14
CA TYR A 109 -13.86 21.93 -1.71
C TYR A 109 -14.95 22.90 -2.16
N ARG A 110 -16.01 22.39 -2.80
CA ARG A 110 -17.14 23.23 -3.22
C ARG A 110 -17.92 23.78 -2.03
N VAL A 111 -18.12 22.99 -0.98
CA VAL A 111 -18.84 23.43 0.24
C VAL A 111 -18.05 24.51 0.98
N SER A 112 -16.72 24.33 1.14
CA SER A 112 -15.88 25.33 1.81
C SER A 112 -15.84 26.64 1.02
N HIS A 113 -15.68 26.58 -0.30
CA HIS A 113 -15.67 27.80 -1.14
C HIS A 113 -17.04 28.45 -1.31
N ALA A 114 -18.14 27.69 -1.28
CA ALA A 114 -19.48 28.29 -1.25
C ALA A 114 -19.68 29.10 0.03
N ALA A 115 -19.33 28.55 1.19
CA ALA A 115 -19.44 29.24 2.48
C ALA A 115 -18.60 30.52 2.53
N ASP A 116 -17.34 30.45 2.08
CA ASP A 116 -16.39 31.56 2.05
C ASP A 116 -16.85 32.71 1.13
N ARG A 117 -17.31 32.38 -0.09
CA ARG A 117 -17.84 33.37 -1.03
C ARG A 117 -19.10 34.04 -0.50
N THR A 118 -19.97 33.31 0.18
CA THR A 118 -21.21 33.86 0.74
C THR A 118 -20.92 34.86 1.87
N GLY A 119 -19.86 34.65 2.66
CA GLY A 119 -19.41 35.58 3.69
C GLY A 119 -18.81 36.86 3.11
N LEU A 120 -17.94 36.75 2.10
CA LEU A 120 -17.25 37.88 1.49
C LEU A 120 -18.20 38.84 0.75
N PHE A 121 -19.19 38.33 0.03
CA PHE A 121 -20.18 39.18 -0.66
C PHE A 121 -21.16 39.85 0.31
N ARG A 122 -21.49 39.21 1.44
CA ARG A 122 -22.31 39.84 2.48
C ARG A 122 -21.59 41.03 3.09
N ALA A 123 -20.31 40.90 3.44
CA ALA A 123 -19.53 42.00 3.99
C ALA A 123 -19.51 43.24 3.07
N ALA A 124 -19.26 43.07 1.78
CA ALA A 124 -19.28 44.18 0.82
C ALA A 124 -20.67 44.87 0.72
N SER A 125 -21.76 44.08 0.68
CA SER A 125 -23.12 44.65 0.63
C SER A 125 -23.54 45.36 1.92
N GLU A 126 -23.10 44.85 3.08
CA GLU A 126 -23.32 45.48 4.38
C GLU A 126 -22.54 46.82 4.45
N PHE A 127 -21.31 46.86 3.94
CA PHE A 127 -20.49 48.08 3.84
C PHE A 127 -21.16 49.18 2.99
N ASP A 128 -21.68 48.85 1.82
CA ASP A 128 -22.39 49.83 0.98
C ASP A 128 -23.67 50.32 1.65
N SER A 129 -24.41 49.43 2.32
CA SER A 129 -25.62 49.81 3.07
C SER A 129 -25.32 50.77 4.25
N VAL A 130 -24.18 50.56 4.93
CA VAL A 130 -23.72 51.43 6.03
C VAL A 130 -23.23 52.76 5.47
N ARG A 131 -22.51 52.75 4.34
CA ARG A 131 -22.04 53.97 3.66
C ARG A 131 -23.20 54.84 3.19
N GLU A 132 -24.24 54.25 2.63
CA GLU A 132 -25.44 54.95 2.19
C GLU A 132 -26.20 55.54 3.38
N ARG A 133 -26.29 54.81 4.49
CA ARG A 133 -26.87 55.29 5.74
C ARG A 133 -26.06 56.44 6.36
N ILE A 134 -24.74 56.37 6.33
CA ILE A 134 -23.84 57.45 6.77
C ILE A 134 -24.01 58.70 5.91
N ASN A 135 -24.05 58.56 4.58
CA ASN A 135 -24.31 59.69 3.68
C ASN A 135 -25.70 60.30 3.90
N HIS A 136 -26.72 59.47 4.15
CA HIS A 136 -28.06 59.92 4.48
C HIS A 136 -28.10 60.71 5.80
N LEU A 137 -27.45 60.21 6.85
CA LEU A 137 -27.34 60.89 8.14
C LEU A 137 -26.56 62.20 8.05
N ARG A 138 -25.51 62.25 7.22
CA ARG A 138 -24.70 63.46 6.98
C ARG A 138 -25.48 64.57 6.26
N ASN A 139 -26.40 64.21 5.38
CA ASN A 139 -27.20 65.16 4.60
C ASN A 139 -28.52 65.54 5.30
N HIS A 140 -28.78 65.00 6.50
CA HIS A 140 -30.03 65.23 7.22
C HIS A 140 -29.95 66.53 8.06
N PRO A 141 -30.90 67.46 7.93
CA PRO A 141 -30.82 68.83 8.48
C PRO A 141 -30.70 68.92 10.01
N ASP A 142 -31.18 67.91 10.75
CA ASP A 142 -31.17 67.88 12.23
C ASP A 142 -29.98 67.14 12.87
N LEU A 143 -29.10 66.47 12.09
CA LEU A 143 -28.04 65.61 12.63
C LEU A 143 -26.62 66.18 12.47
N GLY A 144 -26.47 67.45 12.10
CA GLY A 144 -25.17 68.12 11.91
C GLY A 144 -24.21 68.06 13.12
N ALA A 145 -24.73 67.78 14.32
CA ALA A 145 -23.91 67.62 15.54
C ALA A 145 -23.22 66.25 15.70
N LEU A 146 -23.53 65.24 14.86
CA LEU A 146 -22.96 63.88 14.90
C LEU A 146 -21.68 63.71 14.06
N GLU A 147 -21.16 64.81 13.50
CA GLU A 147 -20.02 64.85 12.58
C GLU A 147 -18.77 64.06 13.05
N PRO A 148 -18.38 64.06 14.34
CA PRO A 148 -17.19 63.33 14.80
C PRO A 148 -17.35 61.79 14.78
N GLY A 149 -18.50 61.26 15.24
CA GLY A 149 -18.71 59.81 15.35
C GLY A 149 -18.91 59.12 13.99
N VAL A 150 -19.50 59.84 13.03
CA VAL A 150 -19.64 59.36 11.65
C VAL A 150 -18.29 59.36 10.91
N MET A 151 -17.43 60.35 11.18
CA MET A 151 -16.05 60.38 10.67
C MET A 151 -15.18 59.28 11.27
N GLU A 152 -15.35 58.96 12.56
CA GLU A 152 -14.60 57.90 13.23
C GLU A 152 -14.96 56.51 12.69
N VAL A 153 -16.25 56.22 12.51
CA VAL A 153 -16.70 54.96 11.87
C VAL A 153 -16.26 54.88 10.41
N ALA A 154 -16.36 55.98 9.65
CA ALA A 154 -15.86 56.02 8.27
C ALA A 154 -14.34 55.80 8.19
N ALA A 155 -13.57 56.36 9.13
CA ALA A 155 -12.12 56.16 9.23
C ALA A 155 -11.77 54.70 9.57
N GLN A 156 -12.49 54.09 10.53
CA GLN A 156 -12.28 52.71 10.95
C GLN A 156 -12.62 51.71 9.82
N MET A 157 -13.75 51.92 9.15
CA MET A 157 -14.14 51.13 7.98
C MET A 157 -13.20 51.33 6.79
N SER A 158 -12.68 52.55 6.59
CA SER A 158 -11.68 52.82 5.55
C SER A 158 -10.32 52.17 5.85
N HIS A 159 -10.00 51.93 7.12
CA HIS A 159 -8.80 51.21 7.53
C HIS A 159 -8.94 49.72 7.24
N GLU A 160 -10.05 49.10 7.64
CA GLU A 160 -10.34 47.68 7.37
C GLU A 160 -10.45 47.38 5.86
N ALA A 161 -11.11 48.25 5.09
CA ALA A 161 -11.20 48.11 3.64
C ALA A 161 -9.83 48.21 2.95
N ARG A 162 -8.91 49.03 3.49
CA ARG A 162 -7.54 49.16 2.99
C ARG A 162 -6.69 47.95 3.35
N GLU A 163 -6.90 47.37 4.52
CA GLU A 163 -6.26 46.12 4.93
C GLU A 163 -6.71 44.95 4.04
N LEU A 164 -8.01 44.80 3.81
CA LEU A 164 -8.58 43.81 2.89
C LEU A 164 -8.10 43.99 1.45
N ALA A 165 -8.11 45.22 0.93
CA ALA A 165 -7.56 45.51 -0.40
C ALA A 165 -6.04 45.27 -0.49
N GLY A 166 -5.31 45.43 0.61
CA GLY A 166 -3.90 45.10 0.70
C GLY A 166 -3.63 43.59 0.70
N VAL A 167 -4.49 42.79 1.33
CA VAL A 167 -4.41 41.32 1.35
C VAL A 167 -4.85 40.72 0.01
N TYR A 168 -5.95 41.21 -0.54
CA TYR A 168 -6.56 40.76 -1.80
C TYR A 168 -6.23 41.65 -3.00
N SER A 169 -5.11 42.35 -2.95
CA SER A 169 -4.62 43.12 -4.10
C SER A 169 -4.50 42.20 -5.31
N ASP A 170 -4.96 42.67 -6.47
CA ASP A 170 -4.92 41.92 -7.74
C ASP A 170 -3.52 41.36 -8.02
N ASP A 171 -2.48 42.11 -7.66
CA ASP A 171 -1.08 41.72 -7.77
C ASP A 171 -0.72 40.49 -6.89
N LYS A 172 -1.24 40.43 -5.65
CA LYS A 172 -1.06 39.25 -4.78
C LYS A 172 -1.84 38.04 -5.29
N VAL A 173 -3.06 38.25 -5.77
CA VAL A 173 -3.89 37.17 -6.34
C VAL A 173 -3.27 36.63 -7.62
N GLN A 174 -2.73 37.51 -8.48
CA GLN A 174 -2.06 37.13 -9.71
C GLN A 174 -0.79 36.32 -9.41
N ARG A 175 0.06 36.76 -8.47
CA ARG A 175 1.23 35.98 -8.03
C ARG A 175 0.85 34.59 -7.49
N ALA A 176 -0.21 34.50 -6.68
CA ALA A 176 -0.68 33.23 -6.17
C ALA A 176 -1.15 32.30 -7.30
N ARG A 177 -1.85 32.83 -8.32
CA ARG A 177 -2.24 32.07 -9.52
C ARG A 177 -1.03 31.59 -10.32
N GLU A 178 -0.04 32.44 -10.53
CA GLU A 178 1.20 32.09 -11.22
C GLU A 178 1.98 31.00 -10.47
N PHE A 179 2.07 31.10 -9.14
CA PHE A 179 2.67 30.07 -8.30
C PHE A 179 1.95 28.72 -8.44
N LEU A 180 0.60 28.72 -8.37
CA LEU A 180 -0.19 27.50 -8.54
C LEU A 180 -0.01 26.89 -9.93
N ARG A 181 0.02 27.71 -10.99
CA ARG A 181 0.31 27.24 -12.35
C ARG A 181 1.69 26.60 -12.42
N HIS A 182 2.70 27.24 -11.85
CA HIS A 182 4.05 26.69 -11.79
C HIS A 182 4.13 25.36 -11.02
N ARG A 183 3.38 25.22 -9.91
CA ARG A 183 3.28 23.95 -9.17
C ARG A 183 2.57 22.87 -9.97
N GLN A 184 1.53 23.20 -10.73
CA GLN A 184 0.86 22.22 -11.61
C GLN A 184 1.77 21.73 -12.71
N GLU A 185 2.52 22.64 -13.36
CA GLU A 185 3.50 22.28 -14.38
C GLU A 185 4.62 21.41 -13.81
N GLU A 186 5.12 21.71 -12.61
CA GLU A 186 6.13 20.88 -11.95
C GLU A 186 5.60 19.49 -11.59
N ALA A 187 4.38 19.40 -11.05
CA ALA A 187 3.74 18.12 -10.76
C ALA A 187 3.56 17.26 -12.02
N ALA A 188 3.18 17.88 -13.15
CA ALA A 188 3.07 17.19 -14.43
C ALA A 188 4.42 16.63 -14.92
N ARG A 189 5.51 17.41 -14.84
CA ARG A 189 6.87 16.96 -15.17
C ARG A 189 7.33 15.80 -14.27
N MET A 190 6.99 15.87 -12.99
CA MET A 190 7.35 14.82 -12.03
C MET A 190 6.59 13.52 -12.31
N GLN A 191 5.31 13.63 -12.67
CA GLN A 191 4.48 12.50 -13.11
C GLN A 191 5.07 11.80 -14.34
N GLU A 192 5.51 12.57 -15.34
CA GLU A 192 6.17 12.05 -16.55
C GLU A 192 7.48 11.33 -16.20
N THR A 193 8.31 11.94 -15.35
CA THR A 193 9.57 11.36 -14.88
C THR A 193 9.35 10.02 -14.15
N ILE A 194 8.33 9.95 -13.30
CA ILE A 194 7.96 8.70 -12.59
C ILE A 194 7.47 7.65 -13.59
N GLY A 195 6.72 8.05 -14.62
CA GLY A 195 6.30 7.16 -15.69
C GLY A 195 7.49 6.51 -16.39
N LEU A 196 8.45 7.32 -16.85
CA LEU A 196 9.69 6.86 -17.50
C LEU A 196 10.50 5.93 -16.59
N ALA A 197 10.64 6.26 -15.31
CA ALA A 197 11.35 5.42 -14.36
C ALA A 197 10.68 4.06 -14.18
N ARG A 198 9.34 4.01 -14.11
CA ARG A 198 8.58 2.74 -14.00
C ARG A 198 8.74 1.87 -15.23
N ASP A 199 8.64 2.45 -16.42
CA ASP A 199 8.83 1.72 -17.68
C ASP A 199 10.24 1.16 -17.76
N THR A 200 11.25 1.93 -17.35
CA THR A 200 12.64 1.48 -17.28
C THR A 200 12.80 0.32 -16.30
N CYS A 201 12.23 0.41 -15.09
CA CYS A 201 12.25 -0.69 -14.13
C CYS A 201 11.57 -1.96 -14.67
N SER A 202 10.46 -1.82 -15.39
CA SER A 202 9.76 -2.94 -16.01
C SER A 202 10.62 -3.61 -17.09
N GLN A 203 11.32 -2.83 -17.91
CA GLN A 203 12.24 -3.34 -18.92
C GLN A 203 13.42 -4.08 -18.28
N LEU A 204 14.01 -3.52 -17.22
CA LEU A 204 15.10 -4.17 -16.47
C LEU A 204 14.66 -5.51 -15.86
N GLN A 205 13.44 -5.59 -15.32
CA GLN A 205 12.89 -6.85 -14.81
C GLN A 205 12.71 -7.89 -15.91
N HIS A 206 12.27 -7.46 -17.10
CA HIS A 206 12.13 -8.35 -18.25
C HIS A 206 13.49 -8.90 -18.70
N TRP A 207 14.51 -8.04 -18.85
CA TRP A 207 15.86 -8.47 -19.20
C TRP A 207 16.48 -9.40 -18.15
N LEU A 208 16.22 -9.14 -16.87
CA LEU A 208 16.69 -10.03 -15.80
C LEU A 208 16.10 -11.44 -15.95
N LEU A 209 14.81 -11.54 -16.23
CA LEU A 209 14.14 -12.82 -16.44
C LEU A 209 14.70 -13.53 -17.69
N GLU A 210 14.89 -12.80 -18.78
CA GLU A 210 15.48 -13.34 -20.02
C GLU A 210 16.87 -13.91 -19.76
N VAL A 211 17.78 -13.14 -19.14
CA VAL A 211 19.13 -13.60 -18.78
C VAL A 211 19.09 -14.84 -17.89
N GLN A 212 18.22 -14.88 -16.87
CA GLN A 212 18.08 -16.06 -16.01
C GLN A 212 17.64 -17.31 -16.79
N THR A 213 16.73 -17.15 -17.76
CA THR A 213 16.29 -18.26 -18.60
C THR A 213 17.39 -18.75 -19.53
N GLU A 214 18.17 -17.83 -20.11
CA GLU A 214 19.32 -18.15 -20.95
C GLU A 214 20.42 -18.87 -20.14
N GLU A 215 20.76 -18.38 -18.95
CA GLU A 215 21.73 -19.03 -18.07
C GLU A 215 21.29 -20.46 -17.69
N ALA A 216 20.01 -20.66 -17.39
CA ALA A 216 19.47 -21.99 -17.09
C ALA A 216 19.57 -22.93 -18.30
N LEU A 217 19.34 -22.42 -19.51
CA LEU A 217 19.48 -23.16 -20.76
C LEU A 217 20.95 -23.51 -21.02
N VAL A 218 21.87 -22.57 -20.89
CA VAL A 218 23.33 -22.78 -21.05
C VAL A 218 23.82 -23.84 -20.06
N LYS A 219 23.39 -23.77 -18.80
CA LYS A 219 23.75 -24.76 -17.77
C LYS A 219 23.30 -26.18 -18.16
N ARG A 220 22.09 -26.32 -18.71
CA ARG A 220 21.58 -27.61 -19.21
C ARG A 220 22.40 -28.13 -20.39
N HIS A 221 22.77 -27.26 -21.34
CA HIS A 221 23.63 -27.64 -22.45
C HIS A 221 24.99 -28.11 -21.98
N LEU A 222 25.61 -27.40 -21.03
CA LEU A 222 26.90 -27.78 -20.46
C LEU A 222 26.83 -29.16 -19.79
N SER A 223 25.83 -29.40 -18.92
CA SER A 223 25.67 -30.72 -18.27
C SER A 223 25.37 -31.84 -19.25
N ARG A 224 24.67 -31.55 -20.35
CA ARG A 224 24.46 -32.54 -21.42
C ARG A 224 25.76 -32.83 -22.16
N LEU A 225 26.52 -31.81 -22.51
CA LEU A 225 27.81 -31.96 -23.19
C LEU A 225 28.80 -32.75 -22.33
N GLU A 226 28.83 -32.49 -21.02
CA GLU A 226 29.62 -33.24 -20.04
C GLU A 226 29.20 -34.71 -20.02
N LYS A 227 27.90 -34.99 -19.96
CA LYS A 227 27.38 -36.36 -19.99
C LYS A 227 27.73 -37.08 -21.30
N ASP A 228 27.55 -36.40 -22.43
CA ASP A 228 27.86 -36.95 -23.76
C ASP A 228 29.37 -37.24 -23.87
N LEU A 229 30.23 -36.36 -23.34
CA LEU A 229 31.68 -36.58 -23.27
C LEU A 229 32.03 -37.78 -22.38
N LEU A 230 31.43 -37.87 -21.19
CA LEU A 230 31.64 -38.99 -20.26
C LEU A 230 31.19 -40.33 -20.86
N GLU A 231 30.16 -40.35 -21.70
CA GLU A 231 29.75 -41.57 -22.41
C GLU A 231 30.76 -41.98 -23.50
N LEU A 232 31.41 -41.01 -24.13
CA LEU A 232 32.42 -41.26 -25.17
C LEU A 232 33.77 -41.64 -24.58
N MET A 233 34.14 -41.14 -23.40
CA MET A 233 35.44 -41.39 -22.77
C MET A 233 35.85 -42.87 -22.64
N PRO A 234 34.97 -43.79 -22.18
CA PRO A 234 35.27 -45.22 -22.11
C PRO A 234 35.58 -45.84 -23.48
N LYS A 235 34.90 -45.36 -24.54
CA LYS A 235 35.10 -45.84 -25.92
C LYS A 235 36.46 -45.41 -26.49
N LEU A 236 37.06 -44.35 -25.93
CA LEU A 236 38.41 -43.89 -26.26
C LEU A 236 39.50 -44.52 -25.37
N GLY A 237 39.15 -45.44 -24.46
CA GLY A 237 40.12 -46.12 -23.58
C GLY A 237 40.54 -45.32 -22.34
N PHE A 238 39.80 -44.26 -22.00
CA PHE A 238 40.00 -43.52 -20.75
C PHE A 238 38.98 -43.99 -19.70
N GLU A 239 39.43 -44.65 -18.64
CA GLU A 239 38.62 -44.96 -17.45
C GLU A 239 38.73 -43.80 -16.46
N MET A 240 37.61 -43.16 -16.14
CA MET A 240 37.52 -42.21 -15.02
C MET A 240 36.78 -42.88 -13.87
N SER A 241 37.49 -43.13 -12.78
CA SER A 241 36.91 -43.41 -11.47
C SER A 241 36.29 -42.12 -10.94
N ILE A 242 35.02 -41.89 -11.23
CA ILE A 242 34.27 -40.81 -10.57
C ILE A 242 33.89 -41.34 -9.19
N GLU A 243 34.77 -41.10 -8.22
CA GLU A 243 34.42 -41.23 -6.81
C GLU A 243 33.45 -40.09 -6.48
N ASP A 244 32.24 -40.44 -6.07
CA ASP A 244 31.14 -39.52 -5.73
C ASP A 244 31.51 -38.77 -4.44
N GLN A 245 32.44 -37.82 -4.57
CA GLN A 245 32.84 -36.98 -3.46
C GLN A 245 31.69 -36.00 -3.21
N PRO A 246 31.08 -35.99 -2.01
CA PRO A 246 30.04 -35.03 -1.70
C PRO A 246 30.60 -33.65 -1.94
N ARG A 247 29.84 -32.77 -2.61
CA ARG A 247 30.18 -31.36 -2.89
C ARG A 247 30.50 -30.62 -1.59
N GLY A 248 31.70 -30.83 -1.08
CA GLY A 248 32.35 -30.05 -0.06
C GLY A 248 32.87 -28.81 -0.73
N ASP A 249 32.55 -27.68 -0.11
CA ASP A 249 32.91 -26.30 -0.37
C ASP A 249 34.40 -26.13 -0.78
N THR A 250 34.73 -26.50 -2.01
CA THR A 250 36.05 -26.27 -2.59
C THR A 250 36.03 -24.89 -3.20
N VAL A 251 36.24 -23.89 -2.35
CA VAL A 251 36.42 -22.50 -2.76
C VAL A 251 37.77 -22.40 -3.48
N VAL A 252 37.74 -22.43 -4.81
CA VAL A 252 38.88 -22.01 -5.63
C VAL A 252 38.92 -20.48 -5.60
N PRO A 253 39.95 -19.83 -5.04
CA PRO A 253 40.01 -18.39 -5.01
C PRO A 253 40.17 -17.86 -6.43
N LEU A 254 39.14 -17.16 -6.92
CA LEU A 254 39.22 -16.38 -8.15
C LEU A 254 40.30 -15.30 -7.94
N ASN A 255 41.31 -15.32 -8.81
CA ASN A 255 42.36 -14.30 -8.87
C ASN A 255 41.70 -12.93 -9.01
N ARG A 256 41.90 -12.06 -8.02
CA ARG A 256 41.35 -10.69 -8.01
C ARG A 256 41.82 -9.91 -9.23
N PRO A 257 41.00 -8.98 -9.76
CA PRO A 257 41.35 -8.22 -10.96
C PRO A 257 42.64 -7.42 -10.75
N ARG A 258 43.46 -7.40 -11.81
CA ARG A 258 44.81 -6.82 -11.92
C ARG A 258 44.93 -5.33 -11.55
N SER A 259 43.81 -4.63 -11.35
CA SER A 259 43.75 -3.19 -11.09
C SER A 259 44.22 -2.80 -9.68
N GLU A 260 44.09 -3.65 -8.66
CA GLU A 260 44.54 -3.34 -7.30
C GLU A 260 46.04 -3.59 -7.07
N GLN A 261 46.67 -4.48 -7.85
CA GLN A 261 48.11 -4.77 -7.72
C GLN A 261 48.98 -3.64 -8.26
N ALA A 262 48.51 -2.90 -9.26
CA ALA A 262 49.26 -1.77 -9.84
C ALA A 262 49.37 -0.57 -8.87
N THR A 263 48.34 -0.33 -8.05
CA THR A 263 48.33 0.82 -7.11
C THR A 263 49.21 0.59 -5.89
N ARG A 264 49.48 -0.67 -5.51
CA ARG A 264 50.36 -0.99 -4.37
C ARG A 264 51.86 -0.94 -4.69
N GLN A 265 52.24 -1.02 -5.97
CA GLN A 265 53.66 -0.95 -6.39
C GLN A 265 54.22 0.47 -6.50
N LEU A 266 53.37 1.50 -6.43
CA LEU A 266 53.78 2.91 -6.56
C LEU A 266 53.85 3.68 -5.22
N ALA A 267 53.66 3.00 -4.08
CA ALA A 267 53.85 3.63 -2.77
C ALA A 267 55.35 3.61 -2.39
N PRO A 268 56.00 4.76 -2.14
CA PRO A 268 57.40 4.78 -1.73
C PRO A 268 57.56 4.14 -0.34
N PRO A 269 58.67 3.42 -0.08
CA PRO A 269 58.90 2.77 1.20
C PRO A 269 59.02 3.82 2.32
N ARG A 270 58.30 3.59 3.43
CA ARG A 270 58.52 4.36 4.67
C ARG A 270 59.92 4.06 5.20
N PRO A 271 60.67 5.06 5.71
CA PRO A 271 61.98 4.82 6.29
C PRO A 271 61.83 3.96 7.55
N VAL A 272 62.62 2.88 7.60
CA VAL A 272 62.82 2.05 8.78
C VAL A 272 63.62 2.88 9.77
N ASN A 273 63.00 3.25 10.89
CA ASN A 273 63.73 3.85 12.01
C ASN A 273 64.28 2.69 12.85
N GLU A 274 65.61 2.60 12.93
CA GLU A 274 66.32 1.72 13.85
C GLU A 274 66.21 2.24 15.29
N SER A 275 66.30 1.29 16.23
CA SER A 275 66.30 1.36 17.71
C SER A 275 64.96 1.35 18.44
#